data_AF-A0AB36K7E7-F1
#
_entry.id   AF-A0AB36K7E7-F1
#
_cell.length_a   1.000
_cell.length_b   1.000
_cell.length_c   1.000
_cell.angle_alpha   90.00
_cell.angle_beta   90.00
_cell.angle_gamma   90.00
#
_symmetry.space_group_name_H-M   'P 1'
#
loop_
_entity.id
_entity.type
_entity.pdbx_description
1 polymer ?
#
loop_
_entity_poly.entity_id
_entity_poly.type
_entity_poly.pdbx_seq_one_letter_code
_entity_poly.pdbx_strand_id
1 'polypeptide(L)'
;MIKWRAFLLLLLSVAVLGCEPEPYAVEVGFTNGSSTGRHSVYKMTITTVSGGKANFAMGGVSGYPGAHSSGGRIDAPAYIEGEWEEGWGFADDDISSTPHHRISAPIPDNAEAKMKTMDNYYQSLGRDYGSMQVIVDGPRVRVFYTKDCSITLDDCTPKVDADPNGWVVKDPKGVRDVVVLFDGKGESSSTPFPNTFFADLEKRKKASESE
;
A
#
# COMPACT_ATOMS: atom_id res chain seq x y z
N MET A 1 -34.65 -51.54 -3.36
CA MET A 1 -34.35 -50.43 -4.31
C MET A 1 -34.24 -49.05 -3.66
N ILE A 2 -34.76 -48.82 -2.45
CA ILE A 2 -34.73 -47.51 -1.75
C ILE A 2 -33.32 -47.11 -1.25
N LYS A 3 -32.47 -48.08 -0.91
CA LYS A 3 -31.12 -47.84 -0.34
C LYS A 3 -30.11 -47.21 -1.32
N TRP A 4 -30.26 -47.42 -2.63
CA TRP A 4 -29.33 -46.87 -3.64
C TRP A 4 -29.64 -45.39 -3.94
N ARG A 5 -30.93 -45.02 -4.04
CA ARG A 5 -31.34 -43.64 -4.32
C ARG A 5 -30.97 -42.66 -3.20
N ALA A 6 -31.06 -43.10 -1.94
CA ALA A 6 -30.63 -42.29 -0.80
C ALA A 6 -29.11 -42.06 -0.79
N PHE A 7 -28.32 -43.05 -1.22
CA PHE A 7 -26.86 -42.94 -1.29
C PHE A 7 -26.39 -42.00 -2.41
N LEU A 8 -27.09 -41.99 -3.56
CA LEU A 8 -26.83 -41.05 -4.66
C LEU A 8 -27.19 -39.60 -4.30
N LEU A 9 -28.27 -39.39 -3.54
CA LEU A 9 -28.65 -38.07 -3.02
C LEU A 9 -27.66 -37.54 -1.97
N LEU A 10 -27.05 -38.44 -1.18
CA LEU A 10 -26.00 -38.10 -0.22
C LEU A 10 -24.68 -37.73 -0.92
N LEU A 11 -24.30 -38.45 -1.98
CA LEU A 11 -23.11 -38.14 -2.79
C LEU A 11 -23.26 -36.82 -3.59
N LEU A 12 -24.45 -36.52 -4.10
CA LEU A 12 -24.72 -35.22 -4.74
C LEU A 12 -24.68 -34.05 -3.75
N SER A 13 -25.05 -34.25 -2.49
CA SER A 13 -25.05 -33.17 -1.49
C SER A 13 -23.65 -32.82 -0.97
N VAL A 14 -22.71 -33.77 -0.99
CA VAL A 14 -21.28 -33.49 -0.69
C VAL A 14 -20.60 -32.68 -1.80
N ALA A 15 -21.07 -32.78 -3.05
CA ALA A 15 -20.53 -31.99 -4.17
C ALA A 15 -20.94 -30.50 -4.16
N VAL A 16 -21.91 -30.11 -3.33
CA VAL A 16 -22.40 -28.71 -3.21
C VAL A 16 -21.80 -27.99 -1.98
N LEU A 17 -21.08 -28.70 -1.12
CA LEU A 17 -20.14 -28.12 -0.14
C LEU A 17 -18.80 -27.95 -0.88
N GLY A 18 -18.73 -27.16 -1.93
CA GLY A 18 -18.69 -25.71 -1.76
C GLY A 18 -17.22 -25.33 -1.67
N CYS A 19 -16.55 -25.31 -2.82
CA CYS A 19 -15.23 -24.69 -2.96
C CYS A 19 -15.42 -23.22 -2.57
N GLU A 20 -15.00 -22.82 -1.38
CA GLU A 20 -14.93 -21.39 -1.06
C GLU A 20 -14.08 -20.73 -2.14
N PRO A 21 -14.54 -19.60 -2.73
CA PRO A 21 -13.73 -18.91 -3.73
C PRO A 21 -12.37 -18.60 -3.11
N GLU A 22 -11.31 -18.89 -3.86
CA GLU A 22 -9.95 -18.67 -3.39
C GLU A 22 -9.83 -17.23 -2.88
N PRO A 23 -9.27 -17.01 -1.68
CA PRO A 23 -9.06 -15.68 -1.15
C PRO A 23 -8.29 -14.82 -2.17
N TYR A 24 -8.77 -13.60 -2.41
CA TYR A 24 -8.10 -12.70 -3.35
C TYR A 24 -6.68 -12.40 -2.88
N ALA A 25 -5.69 -12.68 -3.71
CA ALA A 25 -4.30 -12.32 -3.47
C ALA A 25 -3.55 -12.15 -4.79
N VAL A 26 -2.69 -11.15 -4.84
CA VAL A 26 -1.95 -10.73 -6.04
C VAL A 26 -0.47 -10.60 -5.75
N GLU A 27 0.34 -10.85 -6.78
CA GLU A 27 1.76 -10.56 -6.72
C GLU A 27 1.99 -9.08 -6.98
N VAL A 28 2.73 -8.40 -6.10
CA VAL A 28 2.99 -6.97 -6.21
C VAL A 28 4.43 -6.62 -5.90
N GLY A 29 5.00 -5.68 -6.63
CA GLY A 29 6.16 -4.90 -6.19
C GLY A 29 5.75 -3.92 -5.08
N PHE A 30 6.63 -3.69 -4.11
CA PHE A 30 6.41 -2.65 -3.10
C PHE A 30 7.22 -1.41 -3.44
N THR A 31 6.59 -0.24 -3.30
CA THR A 31 7.22 1.04 -3.61
C THR A 31 6.89 2.07 -2.52
N ASN A 32 7.88 2.89 -2.13
CA ASN A 32 7.67 4.06 -1.29
C ASN A 32 8.17 5.32 -1.99
N GLY A 33 7.47 6.45 -1.91
CA GLY A 33 7.90 7.71 -2.53
C GLY A 33 7.31 8.98 -1.91
N SER A 34 7.58 10.09 -2.58
CA SER A 34 7.00 11.41 -2.29
C SER A 34 6.82 12.21 -3.58
N SER A 35 5.74 12.98 -3.66
CA SER A 35 5.49 13.95 -4.74
C SER A 35 5.84 15.39 -4.35
N THR A 36 6.12 15.64 -3.08
CA THR A 36 6.39 16.97 -2.51
C THR A 36 7.84 17.18 -2.09
N GLY A 37 8.71 16.19 -2.30
CA GLY A 37 10.13 16.28 -2.03
C GLY A 37 10.58 15.35 -0.90
N ARG A 38 11.62 15.75 -0.19
CA ARG A 38 12.39 14.88 0.70
C ARG A 38 11.61 14.52 1.96
N HIS A 39 11.57 13.25 2.29
CA HIS A 39 11.02 12.70 3.53
C HIS A 39 11.88 11.53 3.99
N SER A 40 12.03 11.37 5.30
CA SER A 40 12.61 10.16 5.90
C SER A 40 11.47 9.30 6.44
N VAL A 41 11.35 8.06 5.96
CA VAL A 41 10.32 7.10 6.39
C VAL A 41 10.95 5.99 7.22
N TYR A 42 10.60 5.94 8.50
CA TYR A 42 11.21 5.04 9.50
C TYR A 42 10.36 3.81 9.75
N LYS A 43 9.05 4.01 9.78
CA LYS A 43 8.05 2.96 9.90
C LYS A 43 6.98 3.22 8.87
N MET A 44 6.63 2.20 8.10
CA MET A 44 5.45 2.22 7.27
C MET A 44 5.04 0.78 7.02
N THR A 45 3.92 0.35 7.57
CA THR A 45 3.48 -1.04 7.50
C THR A 45 2.03 -1.06 7.10
N ILE A 46 1.72 -1.85 6.09
CA ILE A 46 0.36 -2.21 5.73
C ILE A 46 0.10 -3.61 6.28
N THR A 47 -0.98 -3.75 7.03
CA THR A 47 -1.54 -5.04 7.43
C THR A 47 -2.74 -5.36 6.54
N THR A 48 -2.81 -6.58 6.04
CA THR A 48 -3.88 -7.04 5.15
C THR A 48 -5.03 -7.69 5.90
N VAL A 49 -6.13 -7.97 5.20
CA VAL A 49 -7.30 -8.66 5.76
C VAL A 49 -6.93 -10.02 6.34
N SER A 50 -6.06 -10.78 5.68
CA SER A 50 -5.55 -12.07 6.16
C SER A 50 -4.54 -11.97 7.32
N GLY A 51 -4.14 -10.75 7.71
CA GLY A 51 -3.15 -10.49 8.75
C GLY A 51 -1.70 -10.48 8.25
N GLY A 52 -1.48 -10.61 6.94
CA GLY A 52 -0.19 -10.42 6.31
C GLY A 52 0.33 -8.99 6.52
N LYS A 53 1.65 -8.82 6.60
CA LYS A 53 2.29 -7.51 6.82
C LYS A 53 3.33 -7.21 5.75
N ALA A 54 3.27 -6.02 5.18
CA ALA A 54 4.25 -5.51 4.22
C ALA A 54 4.87 -4.22 4.75
N ASN A 55 6.21 -4.13 4.73
CA ASN A 55 6.95 -2.96 5.17
C ASN A 55 7.35 -2.09 3.98
N PHE A 56 7.06 -0.79 4.08
CA PHE A 56 7.34 0.25 3.12
C PHE A 56 8.31 1.30 3.67
N ALA A 57 8.92 1.10 4.85
CA ALA A 57 9.96 1.96 5.37
C ALA A 57 11.27 1.75 4.59
N MET A 58 11.48 2.57 3.56
CA MET A 58 12.64 2.49 2.66
C MET A 58 13.70 3.56 2.98
N GLY A 59 13.61 4.21 4.14
CA GLY A 59 14.49 5.31 4.51
C GLY A 59 14.10 6.61 3.80
N GLY A 60 15.09 7.30 3.23
CA GLY A 60 14.88 8.57 2.54
C GLY A 60 14.18 8.41 1.19
N VAL A 61 13.06 9.12 0.99
CA VAL A 61 12.34 9.23 -0.28
C VAL A 61 12.20 10.68 -0.73
N SER A 62 12.32 10.94 -2.03
CA SER A 62 12.19 12.32 -2.56
C SER A 62 11.56 12.42 -3.94
N GLY A 63 11.03 11.31 -4.46
CA GLY A 63 10.46 11.25 -5.79
C GLY A 63 9.35 10.22 -5.88
N TYR A 64 8.60 10.30 -6.98
CA TYR A 64 7.47 9.44 -7.24
C TYR A 64 7.56 8.81 -8.66
N PRO A 65 7.36 7.49 -8.83
CA PRO A 65 7.50 6.51 -7.76
C PRO A 65 8.91 6.62 -7.14
N GLY A 66 9.03 6.28 -5.86
CA GLY A 66 10.32 6.29 -5.18
C GLY A 66 10.98 4.92 -5.18
N ALA A 67 11.64 4.56 -4.07
CA ALA A 67 12.37 3.30 -3.93
C ALA A 67 11.44 2.09 -4.14
N HIS A 68 12.00 1.00 -4.67
CA HIS A 68 11.29 -0.24 -4.99
C HIS A 68 11.97 -1.43 -4.32
N SER A 69 11.19 -2.41 -3.84
CA SER A 69 11.71 -3.69 -3.31
C SER A 69 11.15 -4.88 -4.08
N SER A 70 11.70 -6.09 -3.85
CA SER A 70 11.33 -7.31 -4.60
C SER A 70 9.84 -7.68 -4.52
N GLY A 71 9.07 -7.10 -3.60
CA GLY A 71 7.63 -7.34 -3.53
C GLY A 71 7.25 -8.67 -2.88
N GLY A 72 6.02 -9.11 -3.10
CA GLY A 72 5.49 -10.38 -2.63
C GLY A 72 4.01 -10.58 -2.97
N ARG A 73 3.43 -11.70 -2.53
CA ARG A 73 1.98 -11.93 -2.60
C ARG A 73 1.28 -11.24 -1.45
N ILE A 74 0.23 -10.48 -1.75
CA ILE A 74 -0.56 -9.73 -0.79
C ILE A 74 -2.05 -9.80 -1.16
N ASP A 75 -2.91 -9.92 -0.17
CA ASP A 75 -4.35 -9.71 -0.29
C ASP A 75 -4.72 -8.24 -0.03
N ALA A 76 -6.02 -7.95 0.11
CA ALA A 76 -6.48 -6.57 0.27
C ALA A 76 -5.90 -5.92 1.54
N PRO A 77 -5.43 -4.67 1.47
CA PRO A 77 -4.92 -3.96 2.63
C PRO A 77 -6.08 -3.54 3.56
N ALA A 78 -5.88 -3.68 4.87
CA ALA A 78 -6.90 -3.43 5.89
C ALA A 78 -6.50 -2.35 6.90
N TYR A 79 -5.20 -2.14 7.11
CA TYR A 79 -4.71 -1.18 8.10
C TYR A 79 -3.35 -0.61 7.71
N ILE A 80 -3.10 0.66 8.02
CA ILE A 80 -1.81 1.32 7.84
C ILE A 80 -1.30 1.88 9.15
N GLU A 81 -0.02 1.63 9.42
CA GLU A 81 0.73 2.25 10.51
C GLU A 81 2.02 2.85 9.97
N GLY A 82 2.39 4.06 10.39
CA GLY A 82 3.62 4.68 9.93
C GLY A 82 4.13 5.82 10.78
N GLU A 83 5.42 6.10 10.63
CA GLU A 83 6.19 7.18 11.25
C GLU A 83 7.18 7.71 10.22
N TRP A 84 7.13 9.01 9.95
CA TRP A 84 7.99 9.69 8.98
C TRP A 84 8.18 11.16 9.35
N GLU A 85 9.15 11.82 8.73
CA GLU A 85 9.35 13.26 8.85
C GLU A 85 9.66 13.89 7.51
N GLU A 86 9.47 15.20 7.43
CA GLU A 86 9.89 15.99 6.27
C GLU A 86 11.41 16.19 6.29
N GLY A 87 12.04 16.21 5.11
CA GLY A 87 13.48 16.41 4.97
C GLY A 87 14.33 15.13 4.95
N TRP A 88 15.64 15.30 5.09
CA TRP A 88 16.62 14.23 5.21
C TRP A 88 17.12 14.17 6.65
N GLY A 89 16.39 13.46 7.50
CA GLY A 89 16.66 13.28 8.94
C GLY A 89 18.05 12.85 9.41
N PHE A 90 19.06 12.85 8.55
CA PHE A 90 20.39 12.33 8.84
C PHE A 90 21.55 13.10 8.19
N ALA A 91 21.32 14.07 7.29
CA ALA A 91 22.41 14.63 6.48
C ALA A 91 22.96 15.98 6.99
N ASP A 92 22.15 16.83 7.60
CA ASP A 92 22.56 18.14 8.06
C ASP A 92 21.91 18.40 9.42
N ASP A 93 22.69 18.30 10.51
CA ASP A 93 22.57 18.80 11.91
C ASP A 93 21.22 19.21 12.56
N ASP A 94 20.06 19.00 11.95
CA ASP A 94 18.79 19.53 12.41
C ASP A 94 17.66 18.52 12.19
N ILE A 95 17.77 17.36 12.86
CA ILE A 95 16.60 16.51 13.20
C ILE A 95 15.49 17.35 13.89
N SER A 96 15.78 18.58 14.33
CA SER A 96 14.98 19.28 15.33
C SER A 96 13.97 20.32 14.81
N SER A 97 13.93 20.63 13.51
CA SER A 97 12.99 21.65 12.99
C SER A 97 11.94 21.15 12.01
N THR A 98 12.06 19.92 11.50
CA THR A 98 11.07 19.39 10.55
C THR A 98 9.91 18.69 11.27
N PRO A 99 8.67 18.83 10.79
CA PRO A 99 7.53 18.17 11.42
C PRO A 99 7.67 16.64 11.40
N HIS A 100 7.46 16.02 12.56
CA HIS A 100 7.33 14.58 12.69
C HIS A 100 5.88 14.17 12.50
N HIS A 101 5.66 13.07 11.80
CA HIS A 101 4.35 12.57 11.45
C HIS A 101 4.18 11.12 11.87
N ARG A 102 2.96 10.75 12.27
CA ARG A 102 2.58 9.35 12.48
C ARG A 102 1.17 9.08 12.00
N ILE A 103 0.89 7.84 11.64
CA ILE A 103 -0.46 7.37 11.33
C ILE A 103 -0.70 5.98 11.91
N SER A 104 -1.94 5.75 12.32
CA SER A 104 -2.47 4.43 12.65
C SER A 104 -3.94 4.49 12.27
N ALA A 105 -4.31 3.87 11.15
CA ALA A 105 -5.65 4.02 10.58
C ALA A 105 -6.12 2.78 9.82
N PRO A 106 -7.44 2.46 9.88
CA PRO A 106 -8.02 1.44 9.01
C PRO A 106 -8.05 1.92 7.56
N ILE A 107 -7.85 0.98 6.64
CA ILE A 107 -8.04 1.18 5.20
C ILE A 107 -9.48 0.80 4.85
N PRO A 108 -10.19 1.57 3.99
CA PRO A 108 -11.57 1.27 3.62
C PRO A 108 -11.75 -0.15 3.06
N ASP A 109 -12.85 -0.80 3.46
CA ASP A 109 -13.17 -2.20 3.09
C ASP A 109 -13.32 -2.42 1.58
N ASN A 110 -13.49 -1.36 0.78
CA ASN A 110 -13.56 -1.45 -0.67
C ASN A 110 -12.20 -1.56 -1.37
N ALA A 111 -11.10 -1.68 -0.63
CA ALA A 111 -9.76 -1.82 -1.19
C ALA A 111 -9.64 -3.04 -2.12
N GLU A 112 -10.20 -4.19 -1.74
CA GLU A 112 -10.19 -5.39 -2.59
C GLU A 112 -10.89 -5.15 -3.93
N ALA A 113 -12.08 -4.56 -3.89
CA ALA A 113 -12.87 -4.28 -5.08
C ALA A 113 -12.12 -3.33 -6.03
N LYS A 114 -11.47 -2.31 -5.49
CA LYS A 114 -10.62 -1.38 -6.25
C LYS A 114 -9.43 -2.08 -6.89
N MET A 115 -8.74 -2.95 -6.16
CA MET A 115 -7.61 -3.71 -6.72
C MET A 115 -8.08 -4.64 -7.85
N LYS A 116 -9.19 -5.35 -7.66
CA LYS A 116 -9.83 -6.17 -8.70
C LYS A 116 -10.25 -5.37 -9.93
N THR A 117 -10.74 -4.14 -9.76
CA THR A 117 -11.01 -3.22 -10.88
C THR A 117 -9.73 -2.93 -11.66
N MET A 118 -8.65 -2.57 -10.98
CA MET A 118 -7.36 -2.29 -11.61
C MET A 118 -6.75 -3.51 -12.31
N ASP A 119 -6.84 -4.71 -11.70
CA ASP A 119 -6.39 -5.97 -12.31
C ASP A 119 -7.12 -6.29 -13.63
N ASN A 120 -8.37 -5.85 -13.74
CA ASN A 120 -9.20 -6.09 -14.92
C ASN A 120 -9.31 -4.88 -15.85
N TYR A 121 -8.57 -3.80 -15.58
CA TYR A 121 -8.81 -2.50 -16.19
C TYR A 121 -8.42 -2.43 -17.67
N TYR A 122 -7.24 -2.93 -18.04
CA TYR A 122 -6.70 -2.80 -19.39
C TYR A 122 -7.13 -3.94 -20.33
N GLN A 123 -7.34 -3.63 -21.60
CA GLN A 123 -7.77 -4.60 -22.62
C GLN A 123 -6.76 -5.72 -22.85
N SER A 124 -5.49 -5.36 -22.90
CA SER A 124 -4.41 -6.15 -23.50
C SER A 124 -3.10 -5.95 -22.73
N LEU A 125 -3.16 -5.98 -21.39
CA LEU A 125 -1.95 -5.94 -20.57
C LEU A 125 -1.49 -7.37 -20.24
N GLY A 126 -0.32 -7.76 -20.76
CA GLY A 126 0.23 -9.11 -20.58
C GLY A 126 0.88 -9.37 -19.21
N ARG A 127 0.93 -8.38 -18.33
CA ARG A 127 1.55 -8.47 -17.00
C ARG A 127 0.53 -8.90 -15.95
N ASP A 128 0.87 -9.92 -15.18
CA ASP A 128 0.05 -10.45 -14.09
C ASP A 128 0.40 -9.84 -12.71
N TYR A 129 1.61 -9.32 -12.50
CA TYR A 129 1.99 -8.61 -11.27
C TYR A 129 1.57 -7.14 -11.24
N GLY A 130 1.34 -6.60 -10.03
CA GLY A 130 1.02 -5.20 -9.78
C GLY A 130 2.11 -4.45 -9.01
N SER A 131 1.79 -3.23 -8.58
CA SER A 131 2.63 -2.41 -7.71
C SER A 131 1.75 -1.79 -6.62
N MET A 132 2.11 -2.05 -5.37
CA MET A 132 1.56 -1.37 -4.20
C MET A 132 2.49 -0.22 -3.83
N GLN A 133 1.97 1.00 -3.82
CA GLN A 133 2.78 2.21 -3.67
C GLN A 133 2.28 3.00 -2.47
N VAL A 134 3.18 3.29 -1.54
CA VAL A 134 2.91 4.19 -0.42
C VAL A 134 3.64 5.50 -0.65
N ILE A 135 2.92 6.62 -0.59
CA ILE A 135 3.49 7.95 -0.78
C ILE A 135 3.23 8.77 0.46
N VAL A 136 4.26 9.47 0.93
CA VAL A 136 4.16 10.48 1.98
C VAL A 136 4.37 11.87 1.39
N ASP A 137 3.51 12.82 1.77
CA ASP A 137 3.57 14.21 1.33
C ASP A 137 3.20 15.16 2.48
N GLY A 138 4.21 15.67 3.17
CA GLY A 138 4.02 16.33 4.47
C GLY A 138 3.29 15.37 5.43
N PRO A 139 2.17 15.77 6.05
CA PRO A 139 1.39 14.89 6.93
C PRO A 139 0.49 13.92 6.17
N ARG A 140 0.37 14.00 4.84
CA ARG A 140 -0.55 13.15 4.07
C ARG A 140 0.15 11.85 3.70
N VAL A 141 -0.56 10.73 3.81
CA VAL A 141 -0.12 9.42 3.29
C VAL A 141 -1.18 8.86 2.36
N ARG A 142 -0.73 8.31 1.23
CA ARG A 142 -1.57 7.68 0.22
C ARG A 142 -1.08 6.29 -0.09
N VAL A 143 -2.01 5.36 -0.27
CA VAL A 143 -1.74 4.00 -0.73
C VAL A 143 -2.42 3.81 -2.07
N PHE A 144 -1.63 3.48 -3.08
CA PHE A 144 -2.09 3.22 -4.43
C PHE A 144 -1.82 1.78 -4.84
N TYR A 145 -2.68 1.27 -5.71
CA TYR A 145 -2.43 0.05 -6.46
C TYR A 145 -2.51 0.32 -7.96
N THR A 146 -1.59 -0.27 -8.71
CA THR A 146 -1.52 -0.10 -10.17
C THR A 146 -0.91 -1.34 -10.83
N LYS A 147 -1.21 -1.52 -12.12
CA LYS A 147 -0.49 -2.48 -12.97
C LYS A 147 0.79 -1.90 -13.60
N ASP A 148 1.11 -0.64 -13.28
CA ASP A 148 2.29 0.08 -13.76
C ASP A 148 2.42 0.04 -15.30
N CYS A 149 1.27 0.16 -15.98
CA CYS A 149 1.22 0.16 -17.44
C CYS A 149 1.94 1.41 -17.97
N SER A 150 2.89 1.21 -18.87
CA SER A 150 3.66 2.29 -19.47
C SER A 150 3.20 2.50 -20.91
N ILE A 151 2.55 3.63 -21.22
CA ILE A 151 2.05 3.93 -22.58
C ILE A 151 3.12 3.89 -23.68
N THR A 152 4.40 3.95 -23.31
CA THR A 152 5.54 3.85 -24.22
C THR A 152 5.95 2.41 -24.53
N LEU A 153 5.54 1.44 -23.72
CA LEU A 153 5.95 0.02 -23.81
C LEU A 153 4.76 -0.92 -23.98
N ASP A 154 3.57 -0.51 -23.50
CA ASP A 154 2.39 -1.35 -23.34
C ASP A 154 1.15 -0.70 -23.98
N ASP A 155 0.15 -1.53 -24.29
CA ASP A 155 -1.19 -1.06 -24.63
C ASP A 155 -2.00 -0.81 -23.34
N CYS A 156 -2.00 0.45 -22.90
CA CYS A 156 -2.73 0.89 -21.72
C CYS A 156 -4.17 1.31 -22.03
N THR A 157 -4.78 0.78 -23.10
CA THR A 157 -6.18 1.08 -23.43
C THR A 157 -7.11 0.38 -22.41
N PRO A 158 -7.99 1.13 -21.72
CA PRO A 158 -8.96 0.53 -20.80
C PRO A 158 -10.01 -0.31 -21.54
N LYS A 159 -10.53 -1.36 -20.90
CA LYS A 159 -11.70 -2.08 -21.41
C LYS A 159 -12.92 -1.15 -21.43
N VAL A 160 -13.88 -1.46 -22.31
CA VAL A 160 -15.20 -0.84 -22.24
C VAL A 160 -15.81 -1.19 -20.88
N ASP A 161 -16.34 -0.17 -20.19
CA ASP A 161 -16.94 -0.29 -18.85
C ASP A 161 -16.01 -0.93 -17.78
N ALA A 162 -14.69 -0.77 -17.93
CA ALA A 162 -13.70 -1.36 -17.02
C ALA A 162 -13.80 -0.83 -15.58
N ASP A 163 -14.28 0.40 -15.41
CA ASP A 163 -14.38 1.09 -14.13
C ASP A 163 -15.72 1.82 -13.98
N PRO A 164 -16.81 1.08 -13.73
CA PRO A 164 -18.14 1.67 -13.62
C PRO A 164 -18.29 2.58 -12.39
N ASN A 165 -17.39 2.46 -11.42
CA ASN A 165 -17.42 3.25 -10.17
C ASN A 165 -16.52 4.49 -10.22
N GLY A 166 -15.74 4.69 -11.28
CA GLY A 166 -14.81 5.82 -11.40
C GLY A 166 -13.68 5.80 -10.36
N TRP A 167 -13.20 4.62 -9.97
CA TRP A 167 -12.11 4.45 -9.00
C TRP A 167 -10.72 4.64 -9.57
N VAL A 168 -10.56 4.45 -10.87
CA VAL A 168 -9.27 4.57 -11.57
C VAL A 168 -9.01 6.03 -11.89
N VAL A 169 -7.89 6.54 -11.37
CA VAL A 169 -7.46 7.92 -11.54
C VAL A 169 -6.01 7.96 -12.00
N LYS A 170 -5.56 9.12 -12.47
CA LYS A 170 -4.13 9.32 -12.72
C LYS A 170 -3.36 9.46 -11.42
N ASP A 171 -2.13 8.93 -11.45
CA ASP A 171 -1.15 9.08 -10.41
C ASP A 171 -0.80 10.56 -10.16
N PRO A 172 -0.07 10.91 -9.09
CA PRO A 172 0.33 12.29 -8.81
C PRO A 172 1.13 12.98 -9.92
N LYS A 173 1.74 12.22 -10.85
CA LYS A 173 2.45 12.74 -12.01
C LYS A 173 1.56 12.92 -13.25
N GLY A 174 0.32 12.43 -13.22
CA GLY A 174 -0.61 12.47 -14.34
C GLY A 174 -0.33 11.42 -15.42
N VAL A 175 0.56 10.46 -15.18
CA VAL A 175 1.07 9.57 -16.23
C VAL A 175 0.43 8.19 -16.17
N ARG A 176 0.39 7.57 -14.99
CA ARG A 176 -0.07 6.18 -14.82
C ARG A 176 -1.46 6.13 -14.21
N ASP A 177 -2.22 5.10 -14.57
CA ASP A 177 -3.50 4.85 -13.91
C ASP A 177 -3.29 4.07 -12.62
N VAL A 178 -3.96 4.52 -11.55
CA VAL A 178 -3.89 3.96 -10.20
C VAL A 178 -5.29 3.88 -9.62
N VAL A 179 -5.49 3.01 -8.65
CA VAL A 179 -6.61 3.10 -7.71
C VAL A 179 -6.12 3.59 -6.37
N VAL A 180 -6.86 4.51 -5.76
CA VAL A 180 -6.57 5.01 -4.41
C VAL A 180 -7.21 4.10 -3.38
N LEU A 181 -6.37 3.32 -2.69
CA LEU A 181 -6.81 2.42 -1.63
C LEU A 181 -6.97 3.16 -0.31
N PHE A 182 -6.06 4.10 -0.04
CA PHE A 182 -6.10 4.94 1.15
C PHE A 182 -5.59 6.34 0.84
N ASP A 183 -6.20 7.34 1.47
CA ASP A 183 -5.77 8.73 1.44
C ASP A 183 -6.12 9.36 2.78
N GLY A 184 -5.11 9.59 3.60
CA GLY A 184 -5.29 10.05 4.97
C GLY A 184 -4.26 11.07 5.38
N LYS A 185 -4.57 11.77 6.46
CA LYS A 185 -3.67 12.73 7.10
C LYS A 185 -3.24 12.17 8.45
N GLY A 186 -1.93 12.00 8.62
CA GLY A 186 -1.32 11.64 9.90
C GLY A 186 -1.37 12.77 10.91
N GLU A 187 -1.12 12.42 12.16
CA GLU A 187 -0.86 13.38 13.23
C GLU A 187 0.51 14.01 13.02
N SER A 188 0.64 15.30 13.27
CA SER A 188 1.90 16.04 13.16
C SER A 188 2.32 16.61 14.50
N SER A 189 3.63 16.66 14.74
CA SER A 189 4.22 17.24 15.94
C SER A 189 5.53 17.95 15.60
N SER A 190 5.80 19.07 16.26
CA SER A 190 7.10 19.77 16.18
C SER A 190 8.18 19.10 17.02
N THR A 191 7.83 18.12 17.84
CA THR A 191 8.76 17.29 18.60
C THR A 191 8.49 15.81 18.33
N PRO A 192 9.48 14.93 18.48
CA PRO A 192 9.28 13.49 18.39
C PRO A 192 8.11 12.97 19.21
N PHE A 193 7.29 12.08 18.64
CA PHE A 193 6.26 11.38 19.40
C PHE A 193 6.92 10.44 20.45
N PRO A 194 6.36 10.29 21.67
CA PRO A 194 6.94 9.40 22.67
C PRO A 194 6.95 7.94 22.20
N ASN A 195 7.98 7.20 22.61
CA ASN A 195 8.21 5.78 22.26
C ASN A 195 8.29 5.50 20.74
N THR A 196 8.73 6.49 19.96
CA THR A 196 9.03 6.33 18.54
C THR A 196 10.53 6.27 18.31
N PHE A 197 10.91 5.85 17.10
CA PHE A 197 12.31 5.88 16.67
C PHE A 197 12.96 7.26 16.90
N PHE A 198 12.21 8.34 16.65
CA PHE A 198 12.67 9.71 16.85
C PHE A 198 12.97 10.03 18.32
N ALA A 199 12.09 9.63 19.23
CA ALA A 199 12.27 9.88 20.66
C ALA A 199 13.53 9.17 21.19
N ASP A 200 13.80 7.96 20.70
CA ASP A 200 14.99 7.21 21.10
C ASP A 200 16.27 7.78 20.49
N LEU A 201 16.23 8.30 19.25
CA LEU A 201 17.35 9.03 18.67
C LEU A 201 17.67 10.31 19.45
N GLU A 202 16.66 11.10 19.80
CA GLU A 202 16.85 12.35 20.55
C GLU A 202 17.44 12.09 21.94
N LYS A 203 16.98 11.03 22.63
CA LYS A 203 17.57 10.58 23.90
C LYS A 203 19.05 10.22 23.76
N ARG A 204 19.42 9.49 22.70
CA ARG A 204 20.82 9.10 22.47
C ARG A 204 21.72 10.31 22.20
N LYS A 205 21.27 11.27 21.40
CA LYS A 205 22.01 12.51 21.12
C LYS A 205 22.29 13.31 22.40
N LYS A 206 21.26 13.52 23.23
CA LYS A 206 21.40 14.24 24.51
C LYS A 206 22.37 13.55 25.47
N ALA A 207 22.39 12.22 25.49
CA ALA A 207 23.34 11.47 26.31
C ALA A 207 24.80 11.65 25.82
N SER A 208 25.04 11.67 24.50
CA SER A 208 26.39 11.86 23.95
C SER A 208 26.94 13.28 24.07
N GLU A 209 26.08 14.30 24.19
CA GLU A 209 26.49 15.69 24.40
C GLU A 209 26.80 16.01 25.87
N SER A 210 26.43 15.10 26.79
CA SER A 210 26.68 15.24 28.23
C SER A 210 27.97 14.56 28.72
N GLU A 211 28.76 13.97 27.81
CA GLU A 211 30.09 13.41 28.03
C GLU A 211 31.20 14.36 27.54
#